data_AF-A0A1V6AWK8-F1
#
_entry.id   AF-A0A1V6AWK8-F1
#
_cell.length_a   1.000
_cell.length_b   1.000
_cell.length_c   1.000
_cell.angle_alpha   90.00
_cell.angle_beta   90.00
_cell.angle_gamma   90.00
#
_symmetry.space_group_name_H-M   'P 1'
#
loop_
_entity.id
_entity.type
_entity.pdbx_description
1 polymer ?
#
loop_
_entity_poly.entity_id
_entity_poly.type
_entity_poly.pdbx_seq_one_letter_code
_entity_poly.pdbx_strand_id
1 'polypeptide(L)'
;MSFLPLTEKARRLGACLALVLFSAAAGSVSAQSLDIPSKKWGLSFGNSKEFTGLRFNFRDRGVIRITGVNVTLWTPRTLGEEDDSTVTGLSLGLVPGAGRMRGVQLGLLGVAGNRSIVGVSAGLLGVGAGKDISGFNFGGLGVGAGGSVAGINLGGLGVGAGENVLGINIGGLGVGAGKNVTGINIGGLGVGAGERLAGISISGIGAGAESVAGLAIAGIGVGGRRLSGVFAAGAVIKLVDDGRLRGVAVSPFNQLKGTLTGLSIGIVNYARRIEKGIQLGLVNIVRENKPGLRVLPLFNTDFR
;
A
#
# COMPACT_ATOMS: atom_id res chain seq x y z
N MET A 1 -71.72 4.81 -34.37
CA MET A 1 -70.88 6.03 -34.42
C MET A 1 -71.16 6.86 -33.17
N SER A 2 -70.43 6.63 -32.09
CA SER A 2 -70.57 7.39 -30.83
C SER A 2 -69.57 8.54 -30.82
N PHE A 3 -70.10 9.77 -30.87
CA PHE A 3 -69.33 11.00 -30.70
C PHE A 3 -68.88 11.12 -29.23
N LEU A 4 -67.59 10.91 -28.98
CA LEU A 4 -66.97 11.28 -27.70
C LEU A 4 -67.01 12.81 -27.52
N PRO A 5 -67.41 13.33 -26.35
CA PRO A 5 -67.53 14.76 -26.11
C PRO A 5 -66.17 15.47 -26.22
N LEU A 6 -66.13 16.59 -26.93
CA LEU A 6 -64.93 17.40 -27.24
C LEU A 6 -64.06 17.76 -26.01
N THR A 7 -64.65 17.78 -24.82
CA THR A 7 -63.99 18.10 -23.54
C THR A 7 -62.95 17.04 -23.11
N GLU A 8 -63.18 15.76 -23.42
CA GLU A 8 -62.25 14.69 -23.01
C GLU A 8 -61.03 14.64 -23.94
N LYS A 9 -61.21 14.91 -25.24
CA LYS A 9 -60.11 15.04 -26.20
C LYS A 9 -59.21 16.22 -25.87
N ALA A 10 -59.76 17.37 -25.51
CA ALA A 10 -58.99 18.55 -25.10
C ALA A 10 -58.17 18.30 -23.83
N ARG A 11 -58.73 17.56 -22.86
CA ARG A 11 -58.02 17.19 -21.61
C ARG A 11 -56.90 16.18 -21.85
N ARG A 12 -57.11 15.21 -22.75
CA ARG A 12 -56.07 14.25 -23.18
C ARG A 12 -54.98 14.93 -24.01
N LEU A 13 -55.31 15.88 -24.88
CA LEU A 13 -54.34 16.70 -25.61
C LEU A 13 -53.52 17.58 -24.65
N GLY A 14 -54.14 18.20 -23.65
CA GLY A 14 -53.44 18.97 -22.62
C GLY A 14 -52.52 18.10 -21.75
N ALA A 15 -52.96 16.89 -21.38
CA ALA A 15 -52.13 15.94 -20.64
C ALA A 15 -50.96 15.40 -21.49
N CYS A 16 -51.17 15.09 -22.77
CA CYS A 16 -50.10 14.72 -23.68
C CYS A 16 -49.13 15.88 -23.94
N LEU A 17 -49.62 17.11 -24.07
CA LEU A 17 -48.77 18.29 -24.25
C LEU A 17 -47.95 18.57 -22.99
N ALA A 18 -48.52 18.42 -21.80
CA ALA A 18 -47.80 18.51 -20.53
C ALA A 18 -46.75 17.39 -20.39
N LEU A 19 -47.07 16.16 -20.81
CA LEU A 19 -46.13 15.04 -20.81
C LEU A 19 -44.99 15.24 -21.82
N VAL A 20 -45.29 15.79 -23.01
CA VAL A 20 -44.32 16.12 -24.05
C VAL A 20 -43.45 17.32 -23.63
N LEU A 21 -44.01 18.33 -22.97
CA LEU A 21 -43.25 19.45 -22.41
C LEU A 21 -42.38 19.00 -21.22
N PHE A 22 -42.86 18.09 -20.39
CA PHE A 22 -42.09 17.51 -19.29
C PHE A 22 -40.96 16.60 -19.79
N SER A 23 -41.19 15.86 -20.88
CA SER A 23 -40.16 15.03 -21.51
C SER A 23 -39.21 15.82 -22.41
N ALA A 24 -39.63 16.94 -22.99
CA ALA A 24 -38.75 17.89 -23.68
C ALA A 24 -37.90 18.71 -22.69
N ALA A 25 -38.43 19.04 -21.50
CA ALA A 25 -37.65 19.61 -20.39
C ALA A 25 -36.71 18.58 -19.73
N ALA A 26 -36.97 17.28 -19.92
CA ALA A 26 -36.05 16.19 -19.58
C ALA A 26 -34.93 16.00 -20.64
N GLY A 27 -34.70 17.01 -21.49
CA GLY A 27 -33.49 17.09 -22.29
C GLY A 27 -32.25 16.95 -21.42
N SER A 28 -31.46 15.91 -21.71
CA SER A 28 -30.08 15.66 -21.26
C SER A 28 -29.62 16.52 -20.07
N VAL A 29 -29.87 16.07 -18.84
CA VAL A 29 -29.27 16.65 -17.62
C VAL A 29 -27.76 16.37 -17.65
N SER A 30 -27.06 17.18 -18.43
CA SER A 30 -25.61 17.22 -18.51
C SER A 30 -25.12 17.99 -17.29
N ALA A 31 -24.25 17.34 -16.49
CA ALA A 31 -23.55 17.85 -15.30
C ALA A 31 -23.85 19.31 -14.93
N GLN A 32 -24.93 19.53 -14.17
CA GLN A 32 -25.29 20.86 -13.70
C GLN A 32 -24.47 21.21 -12.46
N SER A 33 -23.79 22.35 -12.51
CA SER A 33 -23.23 23.02 -11.35
C SER A 33 -23.74 24.45 -11.31
N LEU A 34 -24.04 24.92 -10.10
CA LEU A 34 -24.24 26.32 -9.80
C LEU A 34 -22.93 26.88 -9.27
N ASP A 35 -22.30 27.75 -10.04
CA ASP A 35 -20.96 28.27 -9.77
C ASP A 35 -21.02 29.79 -9.60
N ILE A 36 -20.54 30.30 -8.47
CA ILE A 36 -20.65 31.71 -8.07
C ILE A 36 -19.28 32.21 -7.58
N PRO A 37 -18.79 33.39 -8.01
CA PRO A 37 -19.39 34.31 -8.98
C PRO A 37 -19.09 33.91 -10.44
N SER A 38 -18.24 32.90 -10.65
CA SER A 38 -17.77 32.48 -11.96
C SER A 38 -17.90 30.98 -12.16
N LYS A 39 -18.10 30.55 -13.40
CA LYS A 39 -18.08 29.13 -13.80
C LYS A 39 -16.76 28.41 -13.51
N LYS A 40 -15.67 29.13 -13.22
CA LYS A 40 -14.33 28.56 -13.01
C LYS A 40 -13.79 28.75 -11.59
N TRP A 41 -14.36 29.67 -10.81
CA TRP A 41 -13.84 29.95 -9.47
C TRP A 41 -14.89 30.50 -8.50
N GLY A 42 -14.67 30.26 -7.21
CA GLY A 42 -15.51 30.72 -6.11
C GLY A 42 -16.15 29.57 -5.34
N LEU A 43 -17.48 29.54 -5.29
CA LEU A 43 -18.30 28.51 -4.66
C LEU A 43 -19.07 27.72 -5.73
N SER A 44 -18.97 26.40 -5.70
CA SER A 44 -19.65 25.49 -6.64
C SER A 44 -20.55 24.51 -5.91
N PHE A 45 -21.79 24.38 -6.38
CA PHE A 45 -22.74 23.34 -5.98
C PHE A 45 -23.09 22.48 -7.19
N GLY A 46 -22.69 21.21 -7.17
CA GLY A 46 -22.91 20.25 -8.25
C GLY A 46 -21.62 19.85 -8.96
N ASN A 47 -21.77 19.22 -10.13
CA ASN A 47 -20.67 18.54 -10.80
C ASN A 47 -19.92 19.45 -11.79
N SER A 48 -19.26 20.47 -11.24
CA SER A 48 -18.32 21.31 -11.99
C SER A 48 -17.08 20.50 -12.36
N LYS A 49 -16.66 20.49 -13.64
CA LYS A 49 -15.54 19.66 -14.13
C LYS A 49 -14.17 20.33 -13.99
N GLU A 50 -14.14 21.65 -14.10
CA GLU A 50 -12.95 22.49 -13.92
C GLU A 50 -13.27 23.65 -13.00
N PHE A 51 -12.75 23.65 -11.76
CA PHE A 51 -13.14 24.64 -10.77
C PHE A 51 -12.05 24.93 -9.73
N THR A 52 -11.95 26.20 -9.32
CA THR A 52 -11.02 26.67 -8.28
C THR A 52 -11.76 27.33 -7.12
N GLY A 53 -11.76 26.74 -5.95
CA GLY A 53 -12.41 27.30 -4.77
C GLY A 53 -13.03 26.23 -3.88
N LEU A 54 -14.23 26.51 -3.36
CA LEU A 54 -15.00 25.58 -2.53
C LEU A 54 -16.07 24.89 -3.37
N ARG A 55 -16.04 23.57 -3.44
CA ARG A 55 -16.95 22.76 -4.26
C ARG A 55 -17.66 21.72 -3.42
N PHE A 56 -18.98 21.73 -3.47
CA PHE A 56 -19.84 20.72 -2.90
C PHE A 56 -20.48 19.92 -4.02
N ASN A 57 -20.25 18.62 -4.03
CA ASN A 57 -20.79 17.74 -5.05
C ASN A 57 -21.41 16.49 -4.41
N PHE A 58 -22.52 16.02 -4.97
CA PHE A 58 -23.08 14.75 -4.55
C PHE A 58 -22.19 13.58 -5.01
N ARG A 59 -21.81 13.59 -6.29
CA ARG A 59 -21.03 12.49 -6.90
C ARG A 59 -20.23 12.98 -8.09
N ASP A 60 -18.92 12.76 -8.09
CA ASP A 60 -18.03 13.19 -9.17
C ASP A 60 -18.27 12.40 -10.46
N ARG A 61 -18.35 13.11 -11.60
CA ARG A 61 -18.50 12.52 -12.93
C ARG A 61 -17.71 13.31 -13.96
N GLY A 62 -16.71 12.69 -14.57
CA GLY A 62 -15.89 13.31 -15.61
C GLY A 62 -15.25 14.63 -15.17
N VAL A 63 -14.79 14.68 -13.91
CA VAL A 63 -13.99 15.79 -13.39
C VAL A 63 -12.67 15.84 -14.16
N ILE A 64 -12.15 17.04 -14.41
CA ILE A 64 -10.87 17.23 -15.11
C ILE A 64 -9.87 17.85 -14.13
N ARG A 65 -10.22 18.97 -13.50
CA ARG A 65 -9.31 19.68 -12.59
C ARG A 65 -10.07 20.45 -11.51
N ILE A 66 -9.85 20.09 -10.25
CA ILE A 66 -10.36 20.82 -9.09
C ILE A 66 -9.18 21.33 -8.27
N THR A 67 -9.20 22.61 -7.91
CA THR A 67 -8.20 23.23 -7.04
C THR A 67 -8.89 23.92 -5.86
N GLY A 68 -8.53 23.57 -4.63
CA GLY A 68 -9.14 24.13 -3.42
C GLY A 68 -9.78 23.07 -2.54
N VAL A 69 -11.00 23.31 -2.06
CA VAL A 69 -11.73 22.41 -1.17
C VAL A 69 -12.83 21.69 -1.95
N ASN A 70 -12.77 20.37 -1.99
CA ASN A 70 -13.75 19.51 -2.67
C ASN A 70 -14.45 18.59 -1.66
N VAL A 71 -15.76 18.73 -1.52
CA VAL A 71 -16.61 17.89 -0.67
C VAL A 71 -17.48 17.02 -1.57
N THR A 72 -17.27 15.70 -1.56
CA THR A 72 -18.04 14.74 -2.37
C THR A 72 -18.79 13.74 -1.48
N LEU A 73 -20.11 13.66 -1.62
CA LEU A 73 -20.94 12.80 -0.75
C LEU A 73 -20.95 11.31 -1.15
N TRP A 74 -20.51 10.97 -2.36
CA TRP A 74 -20.54 9.61 -2.89
C TRP A 74 -19.30 9.25 -3.72
N THR A 75 -19.08 7.97 -3.95
CA THR A 75 -17.98 7.45 -4.80
C THR A 75 -18.05 8.01 -6.23
N PRO A 76 -16.94 8.49 -6.81
CA PRO A 76 -16.92 8.99 -8.19
C PRO A 76 -17.47 7.97 -9.19
N ARG A 77 -18.17 8.42 -10.24
CA ARG A 77 -18.78 7.53 -11.24
C ARG A 77 -17.79 7.03 -12.28
N THR A 78 -16.75 7.79 -12.58
CA THR A 78 -15.77 7.50 -13.64
C THR A 78 -14.38 7.47 -13.04
N LEU A 79 -14.02 6.36 -12.39
CA LEU A 79 -12.64 5.98 -12.12
C LEU A 79 -12.35 4.77 -13.01
N GLY A 80 -11.97 5.04 -14.25
CA GLY A 80 -11.52 4.03 -15.21
C GLY A 80 -10.01 4.18 -15.46
N GLU A 81 -9.38 3.22 -16.12
CA GLU A 81 -7.93 3.20 -16.34
C GLU A 81 -7.38 4.49 -17.01
N GLU A 82 -8.21 5.18 -17.81
CA GLU A 82 -7.87 6.42 -18.52
C GLU A 82 -8.16 7.72 -17.72
N ASP A 83 -8.68 7.64 -16.49
CA ASP A 83 -8.99 8.85 -15.72
C ASP A 83 -7.71 9.59 -15.27
N ASP A 84 -7.46 10.74 -15.89
CA ASP A 84 -6.36 11.66 -15.57
C ASP A 84 -6.84 12.91 -14.81
N SER A 85 -8.04 12.86 -14.21
CA SER A 85 -8.58 13.95 -13.40
C SER A 85 -7.63 14.35 -12.27
N THR A 86 -7.54 15.64 -11.98
CA THR A 86 -6.63 16.19 -10.97
C THR A 86 -7.41 16.91 -9.88
N VAL A 87 -7.16 16.56 -8.62
CA VAL A 87 -7.73 17.27 -7.46
C VAL A 87 -6.59 17.72 -6.57
N THR A 88 -6.41 19.04 -6.44
CA THR A 88 -5.36 19.66 -5.63
C THR A 88 -5.97 20.48 -4.50
N GLY A 89 -5.57 20.22 -3.26
CA GLY A 89 -6.05 20.92 -2.07
C GLY A 89 -6.64 19.97 -1.03
N LEU A 90 -7.81 20.29 -0.49
CA LEU A 90 -8.52 19.49 0.51
C LEU A 90 -9.66 18.71 -0.16
N SER A 91 -9.67 17.38 0.00
CA SER A 91 -10.77 16.51 -0.46
C SER A 91 -11.43 15.83 0.73
N LEU A 92 -12.73 16.01 0.88
CA LEU A 92 -13.55 15.42 1.94
C LEU A 92 -14.67 14.59 1.32
N GLY A 93 -14.99 13.43 1.86
CA GLY A 93 -16.13 12.68 1.35
C GLY A 93 -16.31 11.29 1.93
N LEU A 94 -17.31 10.57 1.42
CA LEU A 94 -17.47 9.15 1.76
C LEU A 94 -16.26 8.36 1.26
N VAL A 95 -15.94 8.52 -0.03
CA VAL A 95 -14.72 8.03 -0.67
C VAL A 95 -14.26 9.08 -1.69
N PRO A 96 -13.52 10.14 -1.28
CA PRO A 96 -12.94 11.07 -2.24
C PRO A 96 -12.01 10.32 -3.20
N GLY A 97 -12.14 10.61 -4.49
CA GLY A 97 -11.30 9.98 -5.50
C GLY A 97 -11.19 10.77 -6.79
N ALA A 98 -10.05 10.59 -7.46
CA ALA A 98 -9.68 11.21 -8.73
C ALA A 98 -8.54 10.42 -9.39
N GLY A 99 -8.14 10.80 -10.60
CA GLY A 99 -6.93 10.32 -11.26
C GLY A 99 -5.68 10.58 -10.40
N ARG A 100 -5.38 11.85 -10.16
CA ARG A 100 -4.29 12.32 -9.30
C ARG A 100 -4.84 13.22 -8.21
N MET A 101 -4.47 12.91 -6.96
CA MET A 101 -4.84 13.68 -5.80
C MET A 101 -3.59 14.27 -5.15
N ARG A 102 -3.60 15.57 -4.87
CA ARG A 102 -2.50 16.27 -4.20
C ARG A 102 -3.03 17.13 -3.05
N GLY A 103 -2.46 17.01 -1.86
CA GLY A 103 -2.84 17.79 -0.68
C GLY A 103 -3.38 16.92 0.45
N VAL A 104 -4.54 17.26 1.01
CA VAL A 104 -5.15 16.52 2.12
C VAL A 104 -6.41 15.80 1.64
N GLN A 105 -6.53 14.50 1.88
CA GLN A 105 -7.70 13.68 1.53
C GLN A 105 -8.24 12.98 2.78
N LEU A 106 -9.46 13.31 3.20
CA LEU A 106 -10.14 12.68 4.32
C LEU A 106 -11.40 11.98 3.82
N GLY A 107 -11.34 10.65 3.79
CA GLY A 107 -12.45 9.79 3.43
C GLY A 107 -13.09 9.15 4.66
N LEU A 108 -14.42 9.22 4.79
CA LEU A 108 -15.11 8.53 5.87
C LEU A 108 -14.93 7.00 5.73
N LEU A 109 -15.02 6.46 4.52
CA LEU A 109 -14.71 5.06 4.26
C LEU A 109 -13.31 4.89 3.66
N GLY A 110 -12.87 5.73 2.74
CA GLY A 110 -11.55 5.54 2.14
C GLY A 110 -11.13 6.65 1.19
N VAL A 111 -9.91 6.58 0.68
CA VAL A 111 -9.40 7.49 -0.37
C VAL A 111 -8.97 6.65 -1.57
N ALA A 112 -9.41 7.03 -2.78
CA ALA A 112 -9.16 6.25 -3.99
C ALA A 112 -8.55 7.11 -5.12
N GLY A 113 -7.29 6.85 -5.45
CA GLY A 113 -6.60 7.50 -6.58
C GLY A 113 -6.43 6.53 -7.75
N ASN A 114 -6.93 6.82 -8.94
CA ASN A 114 -6.71 5.91 -10.08
C ASN A 114 -5.23 5.84 -10.49
N ARG A 115 -4.49 6.95 -10.35
CA ARG A 115 -3.06 7.04 -10.66
C ARG A 115 -2.25 7.28 -9.40
N SER A 116 -2.34 8.46 -8.79
CA SER A 116 -1.45 8.81 -7.69
C SER A 116 -2.11 9.61 -6.59
N ILE A 117 -1.70 9.37 -5.34
CA ILE A 117 -2.07 10.15 -4.17
C ILE A 117 -0.79 10.75 -3.57
N VAL A 118 -0.76 12.07 -3.39
CA VAL A 118 0.38 12.79 -2.83
C VAL A 118 -0.06 13.71 -1.70
N GLY A 119 0.46 13.52 -0.49
CA GLY A 119 0.22 14.39 0.67
C GLY A 119 -0.27 13.64 1.90
N VAL A 120 -1.36 14.08 2.51
CA VAL A 120 -1.92 13.48 3.72
C VAL A 120 -3.23 12.81 3.38
N SER A 121 -3.36 11.52 3.64
CA SER A 121 -4.58 10.76 3.32
C SER A 121 -5.03 9.92 4.51
N ALA A 122 -6.32 9.96 4.83
CA ALA A 122 -6.90 9.16 5.90
C ALA A 122 -8.24 8.56 5.48
N GLY A 123 -8.43 7.26 5.75
CA GLY A 123 -9.67 6.53 5.49
C GLY A 123 -9.91 5.37 6.46
N LEU A 124 -11.15 5.17 6.93
CA LEU A 124 -11.48 4.12 7.90
C LEU A 124 -11.33 2.69 7.35
N LEU A 125 -11.59 2.48 6.07
CA LEU A 125 -11.31 1.22 5.37
C LEU A 125 -9.90 1.27 4.77
N GLY A 126 -9.54 2.32 4.04
CA GLY A 126 -8.19 2.38 3.49
C GLY A 126 -7.88 3.54 2.56
N VAL A 127 -6.61 3.61 2.18
CA VAL A 127 -6.08 4.52 1.17
C VAL A 127 -5.52 3.66 0.03
N GLY A 128 -6.07 3.82 -1.16
CA GLY A 128 -5.74 2.98 -2.33
C GLY A 128 -5.36 3.82 -3.54
N ALA A 129 -4.29 3.44 -4.24
CA ALA A 129 -3.98 4.02 -5.55
C ALA A 129 -3.63 2.97 -6.62
N GLY A 130 -4.02 3.23 -7.87
CA GLY A 130 -3.66 2.36 -8.99
C GLY A 130 -2.17 2.35 -9.33
N LYS A 131 -1.46 3.47 -9.10
CA LYS A 131 0.01 3.54 -9.20
C LYS A 131 0.64 3.88 -7.86
N ASP A 132 0.86 5.15 -7.54
CA ASP A 132 1.76 5.54 -6.46
C ASP A 132 1.05 6.29 -5.33
N ILE A 133 1.45 6.00 -4.10
CA ILE A 133 1.07 6.75 -2.91
C ILE A 133 2.34 7.38 -2.32
N SER A 134 2.32 8.67 -2.02
CA SER A 134 3.43 9.38 -1.39
C SER A 134 2.96 10.34 -0.30
N GLY A 135 3.47 10.19 0.92
CA GLY A 135 3.24 11.13 2.03
C GLY A 135 2.86 10.45 3.34
N PHE A 136 1.89 11.00 4.07
CA PHE A 136 1.38 10.44 5.32
C PHE A 136 0.02 9.79 5.10
N ASN A 137 -0.06 8.48 5.29
CA ASN A 137 -1.25 7.70 4.95
C ASN A 137 -1.73 6.89 6.14
N PHE A 138 -3.02 7.00 6.44
CA PHE A 138 -3.72 6.21 7.43
C PHE A 138 -4.88 5.45 6.78
N GLY A 139 -4.81 4.12 6.80
CA GLY A 139 -5.88 3.25 6.33
C GLY A 139 -6.31 2.28 7.43
N GLY A 140 -7.57 2.34 7.87
CA GLY A 140 -8.02 1.52 9.00
C GLY A 140 -8.01 0.01 8.71
N LEU A 141 -8.17 -0.44 7.47
CA LEU A 141 -7.77 -1.79 7.03
C LEU A 141 -6.41 -1.79 6.33
N GLY A 142 -6.09 -0.79 5.50
CA GLY A 142 -4.76 -0.77 4.90
C GLY A 142 -4.45 0.39 3.96
N VAL A 143 -3.18 0.48 3.61
CA VAL A 143 -2.65 1.39 2.58
C VAL A 143 -2.08 0.54 1.45
N GLY A 144 -2.57 0.73 0.23
CA GLY A 144 -2.25 -0.14 -0.91
C GLY A 144 -2.02 0.63 -2.20
N ALA A 145 -0.98 0.28 -2.95
CA ALA A 145 -0.76 0.85 -4.27
C ALA A 145 -0.33 -0.20 -5.31
N GLY A 146 -0.80 -0.07 -6.55
CA GLY A 146 -0.38 -0.96 -7.65
C GLY A 146 1.09 -0.77 -8.07
N GLY A 147 1.62 0.44 -7.89
CA GLY A 147 3.02 0.83 -8.06
C GLY A 147 3.74 0.85 -6.71
N SER A 148 4.16 2.03 -6.26
CA SER A 148 4.94 2.21 -5.04
C SER A 148 4.21 2.97 -3.93
N VAL A 149 4.48 2.62 -2.68
CA VAL A 149 4.02 3.34 -1.48
C VAL A 149 5.24 3.97 -0.79
N ALA A 150 5.25 5.28 -0.60
CA ALA A 150 6.36 6.03 -0.03
C ALA A 150 5.92 6.98 1.09
N GLY A 151 6.71 7.10 2.16
CA GLY A 151 6.50 8.04 3.25
C GLY A 151 6.21 7.36 4.60
N ILE A 152 5.20 7.84 5.32
CA ILE A 152 4.77 7.26 6.61
C ILE A 152 3.39 6.63 6.40
N ASN A 153 3.30 5.33 6.59
CA ASN A 153 2.10 4.56 6.27
C ASN A 153 1.66 3.72 7.47
N LEU A 154 0.42 3.90 7.90
CA LEU A 154 -0.21 3.13 8.96
C LEU A 154 -1.44 2.40 8.39
N GLY A 155 -1.35 1.08 8.31
CA GLY A 155 -2.41 0.18 7.84
C GLY A 155 -2.86 -0.77 8.94
N GLY A 156 -4.16 -0.78 9.25
CA GLY A 156 -4.67 -1.63 10.35
C GLY A 156 -4.46 -3.13 10.12
N LEU A 157 -4.61 -3.63 8.89
CA LEU A 157 -4.18 -4.96 8.47
C LEU A 157 -2.82 -4.92 7.78
N GLY A 158 -2.53 -3.92 6.94
CA GLY A 158 -1.23 -3.89 6.30
C GLY A 158 -0.94 -2.71 5.37
N VAL A 159 0.33 -2.65 4.97
CA VAL A 159 0.84 -1.74 3.94
C VAL A 159 1.40 -2.57 2.80
N GLY A 160 0.89 -2.35 1.58
CA GLY A 160 1.20 -3.17 0.42
C GLY A 160 1.50 -2.36 -0.84
N ALA A 161 2.48 -2.80 -1.62
CA ALA A 161 2.75 -2.22 -2.94
C ALA A 161 3.06 -3.30 -3.99
N GLY A 162 2.60 -3.11 -5.23
CA GLY A 162 2.97 -3.99 -6.34
C GLY A 162 4.47 -3.93 -6.66
N GLU A 163 5.12 -2.80 -6.42
CA GLU A 163 6.55 -2.63 -6.63
C GLU A 163 7.32 -2.39 -5.34
N ASN A 164 7.33 -1.15 -4.83
CA ASN A 164 8.21 -0.76 -3.73
C ASN A 164 7.44 -0.15 -2.56
N VAL A 165 7.86 -0.48 -1.33
CA VAL A 165 7.43 0.20 -0.11
C VAL A 165 8.65 0.92 0.49
N LEU A 166 8.57 2.23 0.68
CA LEU A 166 9.67 3.09 1.14
C LEU A 166 9.24 3.97 2.33
N GLY A 167 10.03 3.97 3.41
CA GLY A 167 9.89 4.89 4.52
C GLY A 167 9.55 4.20 5.84
N ILE A 168 8.57 4.71 6.59
CA ILE A 168 8.11 4.14 7.86
C ILE A 168 6.76 3.49 7.64
N ASN A 169 6.68 2.17 7.85
CA ASN A 169 5.49 1.38 7.53
C ASN A 169 5.10 0.53 8.73
N ILE A 170 3.85 0.67 9.15
CA ILE A 170 3.27 -0.10 10.25
C ILE A 170 2.03 -0.81 9.71
N GLY A 171 2.07 -2.14 9.71
CA GLY A 171 0.97 -3.00 9.28
C GLY A 171 0.58 -3.99 10.39
N GLY A 172 -0.71 -4.03 10.76
CA GLY A 172 -1.15 -4.92 11.85
C GLY A 172 -0.93 -6.41 11.57
N LEU A 173 -1.08 -6.86 10.32
CA LEU A 173 -0.65 -8.18 9.85
C LEU A 173 0.70 -8.12 9.16
N GLY A 174 0.97 -7.10 8.34
CA GLY A 174 2.29 -7.02 7.71
C GLY A 174 2.53 -5.87 6.75
N VAL A 175 3.79 -5.82 6.30
CA VAL A 175 4.27 -4.90 5.26
C VAL A 175 4.85 -5.73 4.12
N GLY A 176 4.37 -5.49 2.90
CA GLY A 176 4.73 -6.31 1.73
C GLY A 176 4.96 -5.50 0.46
N ALA A 177 5.95 -5.90 -0.34
CA ALA A 177 6.15 -5.35 -1.67
C ALA A 177 6.53 -6.42 -2.70
N GLY A 178 6.07 -6.28 -3.94
CA GLY A 178 6.44 -7.20 -5.02
C GLY A 178 7.93 -7.18 -5.37
N LYS A 179 8.61 -6.04 -5.17
CA LYS A 179 10.06 -5.89 -5.39
C LYS A 179 10.78 -5.56 -4.09
N ASN A 180 10.75 -4.31 -3.63
CA ASN A 180 11.62 -3.83 -2.56
C ASN A 180 10.84 -3.23 -1.38
N VAL A 181 11.24 -3.57 -0.16
CA VAL A 181 10.78 -2.91 1.07
C VAL A 181 11.99 -2.24 1.72
N THR A 182 11.96 -0.92 1.87
CA THR A 182 13.10 -0.13 2.39
C THR A 182 12.67 0.86 3.47
N GLY A 183 13.37 0.87 4.62
CA GLY A 183 13.16 1.84 5.70
C GLY A 183 12.92 1.16 7.04
N ILE A 184 11.95 1.66 7.82
CA ILE A 184 11.54 1.09 9.11
C ILE A 184 10.19 0.40 8.91
N ASN A 185 10.14 -0.91 9.11
CA ASN A 185 8.96 -1.72 8.83
C ASN A 185 8.57 -2.52 10.07
N ILE A 186 7.31 -2.38 10.48
CA ILE A 186 6.73 -3.10 11.61
C ILE A 186 5.52 -3.87 11.09
N GLY A 187 5.59 -5.20 11.11
CA GLY A 187 4.52 -6.09 10.69
C GLY A 187 4.11 -7.03 11.82
N GLY A 188 2.83 -7.11 12.18
CA GLY A 188 2.42 -7.99 13.28
C GLY A 188 2.67 -9.48 13.00
N LEU A 189 2.47 -9.94 11.76
CA LEU A 189 2.88 -11.28 11.32
C LEU A 189 4.19 -11.22 10.54
N GLY A 190 4.31 -10.35 9.54
CA GLY A 190 5.50 -10.40 8.69
C GLY A 190 5.87 -9.15 7.92
N VAL A 191 7.13 -9.11 7.50
CA VAL A 191 7.66 -8.12 6.57
C VAL A 191 8.32 -8.85 5.40
N GLY A 192 7.81 -8.65 4.18
CA GLY A 192 8.20 -9.43 3.02
C GLY A 192 8.48 -8.59 1.78
N ALA A 193 9.48 -8.98 0.99
CA ALA A 193 9.78 -8.38 -0.29
C ALA A 193 10.16 -9.47 -1.32
N GLY A 194 9.77 -9.30 -2.58
CA GLY A 194 10.16 -10.25 -3.63
C GLY A 194 11.67 -10.27 -3.91
N GLU A 195 12.32 -9.11 -3.85
CA GLU A 195 13.74 -8.95 -4.18
C GLU A 195 14.57 -8.53 -2.96
N ARG A 196 14.26 -7.37 -2.36
CA ARG A 196 15.12 -6.79 -1.31
C ARG A 196 14.32 -6.23 -0.15
N LEU A 197 14.71 -6.65 1.05
CA LEU A 197 14.30 -6.05 2.32
C LEU A 197 15.48 -5.28 2.91
N ALA A 198 15.32 -3.98 3.14
CA ALA A 198 16.41 -3.10 3.55
C ALA A 198 16.04 -2.16 4.71
N GLY A 199 16.93 -2.02 5.69
CA GLY A 199 16.75 -1.12 6.83
C GLY A 199 16.43 -1.87 8.12
N ILE A 200 15.42 -1.43 8.86
CA ILE A 200 14.96 -2.04 10.11
C ILE A 200 13.63 -2.74 9.85
N SER A 201 13.55 -4.02 10.19
CA SER A 201 12.33 -4.82 10.06
C SER A 201 12.03 -5.55 11.36
N ILE A 202 10.86 -5.29 11.94
CA ILE A 202 10.36 -5.96 13.15
C ILE A 202 9.10 -6.71 12.75
N SER A 203 9.08 -8.01 13.00
CA SER A 203 8.00 -8.91 12.61
C SER A 203 7.64 -9.89 13.72
N GLY A 204 6.34 -10.17 13.92
CA GLY A 204 5.93 -11.15 14.94
C GLY A 204 6.20 -12.59 14.54
N ILE A 205 6.10 -12.95 13.25
CA ILE A 205 6.43 -14.29 12.75
C ILE A 205 7.72 -14.26 11.95
N GLY A 206 7.77 -13.51 10.84
CA GLY A 206 8.93 -13.60 9.96
C GLY A 206 9.23 -12.41 9.07
N ALA A 207 10.51 -12.27 8.74
CA ALA A 207 11.03 -11.32 7.79
C ALA A 207 11.76 -12.05 6.66
N GLY A 208 11.43 -11.76 5.40
CA GLY A 208 11.99 -12.51 4.27
C GLY A 208 12.06 -11.75 2.96
N ALA A 209 13.17 -11.96 2.26
CA ALA A 209 13.37 -11.52 0.88
C ALA A 209 14.51 -12.32 0.24
N GLU A 210 14.69 -12.22 -1.07
CA GLU A 210 15.87 -12.74 -1.75
C GLU A 210 17.16 -12.15 -1.16
N SER A 211 17.15 -10.84 -0.87
CA SER A 211 18.23 -10.12 -0.18
C SER A 211 17.70 -9.34 1.02
N VAL A 212 18.18 -9.64 2.22
CA VAL A 212 17.88 -8.88 3.45
C VAL A 212 19.12 -8.13 3.91
N ALA A 213 19.03 -6.81 4.06
CA ALA A 213 20.13 -5.97 4.48
C ALA A 213 19.74 -5.01 5.61
N GLY A 214 20.51 -5.00 6.71
CA GLY A 214 20.25 -4.16 7.87
C GLY A 214 19.88 -4.98 9.11
N LEU A 215 18.90 -4.52 9.88
CA LEU A 215 18.42 -5.18 11.10
C LEU A 215 17.09 -5.87 10.83
N ALA A 216 17.01 -7.19 11.05
CA ALA A 216 15.74 -7.90 11.05
C ALA A 216 15.54 -8.66 12.37
N ILE A 217 14.41 -8.40 13.02
CA ILE A 217 13.96 -9.05 14.25
C ILE A 217 12.63 -9.76 13.95
N ALA A 218 12.59 -11.07 14.18
CA ALA A 218 11.42 -11.90 13.91
C ALA A 218 11.11 -12.82 15.09
N GLY A 219 9.83 -12.98 15.45
CA GLY A 219 9.46 -13.91 16.52
C GLY A 219 9.72 -15.38 16.17
N ILE A 220 9.61 -15.79 14.89
CA ILE A 220 9.95 -17.15 14.46
C ILE A 220 11.21 -17.15 13.59
N GLY A 221 11.23 -16.43 12.46
CA GLY A 221 12.36 -16.60 11.55
C GLY A 221 12.68 -15.49 10.56
N VAL A 222 13.96 -15.41 10.21
CA VAL A 222 14.48 -14.55 9.12
C VAL A 222 15.00 -15.44 8.00
N GLY A 223 14.61 -15.13 6.76
CA GLY A 223 14.94 -15.96 5.60
C GLY A 223 15.46 -15.16 4.39
N GLY A 224 16.41 -15.73 3.65
CA GLY A 224 16.83 -15.18 2.36
C GLY A 224 17.99 -15.91 1.69
N ARG A 225 18.45 -15.41 0.54
CA ARG A 225 19.66 -15.88 -0.14
C ARG A 225 20.88 -15.05 0.18
N ARG A 226 20.71 -13.75 0.36
CA ARG A 226 21.77 -12.83 0.78
C ARG A 226 21.33 -12.11 2.04
N LEU A 227 21.97 -12.41 3.16
CA LEU A 227 21.70 -11.77 4.46
C LEU A 227 22.93 -10.92 4.82
N SER A 228 22.78 -9.60 4.88
CA SER A 228 23.86 -8.67 5.23
C SER A 228 23.47 -7.74 6.38
N GLY A 229 23.92 -7.99 7.60
CA GLY A 229 23.60 -7.14 8.76
C GLY A 229 23.43 -7.92 10.06
N VAL A 230 22.43 -7.53 10.85
CA VAL A 230 22.13 -8.14 12.16
C VAL A 230 20.75 -8.77 12.11
N PHE A 231 20.69 -10.04 12.47
CA PHE A 231 19.48 -10.85 12.39
C PHE A 231 19.22 -11.50 13.74
N ALA A 232 18.03 -11.29 14.29
CA ALA A 232 17.57 -11.93 15.52
C ALA A 232 16.25 -12.65 15.25
N ALA A 233 16.18 -13.94 15.57
CA ALA A 233 14.96 -14.72 15.42
C ALA A 233 14.69 -15.59 16.64
N GLY A 234 13.43 -15.71 17.04
CA GLY A 234 13.04 -16.54 18.18
C GLY A 234 13.13 -18.05 17.93
N ALA A 235 13.23 -18.50 16.67
CA ALA A 235 13.42 -19.91 16.35
C ALA A 235 14.54 -20.15 15.34
N VAL A 236 14.45 -19.58 14.13
CA VAL A 236 15.31 -19.99 13.01
C VAL A 236 15.76 -18.84 12.13
N ILE A 237 17.06 -18.80 11.82
CA ILE A 237 17.59 -18.01 10.70
C ILE A 237 17.95 -18.98 9.59
N LYS A 238 17.31 -18.83 8.43
CA LYS A 238 17.44 -19.76 7.30
C LYS A 238 18.04 -19.09 6.09
N LEU A 239 19.16 -19.64 5.64
CA LEU A 239 19.77 -19.29 4.37
C LEU A 239 19.44 -20.39 3.36
N VAL A 240 19.02 -20.01 2.15
CA VAL A 240 18.84 -20.99 1.06
C VAL A 240 20.19 -21.59 0.63
N ASP A 241 20.15 -22.70 -0.11
CA ASP A 241 21.35 -23.35 -0.63
C ASP A 241 22.21 -22.37 -1.47
N ASP A 242 23.52 -22.38 -1.22
CA ASP A 242 24.51 -21.48 -1.83
C ASP A 242 24.32 -19.99 -1.52
N GLY A 243 23.46 -19.67 -0.54
CA GLY A 243 23.31 -18.32 -0.03
C GLY A 243 24.54 -17.83 0.75
N ARG A 244 24.52 -16.55 1.11
CA ARG A 244 25.59 -15.92 1.91
C ARG A 244 25.01 -15.12 3.06
N LEU A 245 25.56 -15.34 4.25
CA LEU A 245 25.33 -14.48 5.41
C LEU A 245 26.61 -13.71 5.73
N ARG A 246 26.52 -12.38 5.75
CA ARG A 246 27.56 -11.46 6.22
C ARG A 246 27.04 -10.66 7.41
N GLY A 247 27.62 -10.85 8.60
CA GLY A 247 27.23 -10.12 9.80
C GLY A 247 26.89 -11.04 10.97
N VAL A 248 25.84 -10.71 11.72
CA VAL A 248 25.48 -11.38 12.98
C VAL A 248 24.13 -12.08 12.84
N ALA A 249 24.08 -13.35 13.19
CA ALA A 249 22.87 -14.15 13.29
C ALA A 249 22.69 -14.65 14.73
N VAL A 250 21.53 -14.36 15.33
CA VAL A 250 21.16 -14.81 16.68
C VAL A 250 19.82 -15.51 16.61
N SER A 251 19.81 -16.84 16.77
CA SER A 251 18.58 -17.63 16.89
C SER A 251 18.89 -19.02 17.48
N PRO A 252 17.91 -19.72 18.08
CA PRO A 252 18.12 -21.08 18.56
C PRO A 252 18.67 -22.03 17.48
N PHE A 253 18.18 -21.91 16.24
CA PHE A 253 18.58 -22.75 15.11
C PHE A 253 19.03 -21.91 13.91
N ASN A 254 20.34 -21.77 13.72
CA ASN A 254 20.88 -21.13 12.52
C ASN A 254 21.14 -22.17 11.43
N GLN A 255 20.32 -22.19 10.38
CA GLN A 255 20.46 -23.08 9.23
C GLN A 255 21.04 -22.33 8.02
N LEU A 256 22.37 -22.18 8.01
CA LEU A 256 23.07 -21.42 6.98
C LEU A 256 23.56 -22.36 5.86
N LYS A 257 22.69 -22.73 4.92
CA LYS A 257 23.03 -23.64 3.81
C LYS A 257 23.97 -23.04 2.73
N GLY A 258 24.89 -22.18 3.14
CA GLY A 258 25.89 -21.56 2.28
C GLY A 258 27.05 -21.01 3.09
N THR A 259 27.53 -19.82 2.73
CA THR A 259 28.74 -19.24 3.32
C THR A 259 28.40 -18.27 4.45
N LEU A 260 29.03 -18.46 5.61
CA LEU A 260 29.02 -17.52 6.73
C LEU A 260 30.29 -16.67 6.73
N THR A 261 30.12 -15.35 6.77
CA THR A 261 31.16 -14.35 7.08
C THR A 261 30.71 -13.50 8.26
N GLY A 262 31.07 -13.89 9.49
CA GLY A 262 30.70 -13.17 10.70
C GLY A 262 30.39 -14.09 11.88
N LEU A 263 29.39 -13.74 12.68
CA LEU A 263 29.06 -14.39 13.94
C LEU A 263 27.70 -15.07 13.85
N SER A 264 27.63 -16.35 14.24
CA SER A 264 26.38 -17.10 14.38
C SER A 264 26.26 -17.60 15.80
N ILE A 265 25.24 -17.15 16.53
CA ILE A 265 24.96 -17.54 17.91
C ILE A 265 23.65 -18.31 17.94
N GLY A 266 23.68 -19.50 18.52
CA GLY A 266 22.49 -20.35 18.64
C GLY A 266 22.72 -21.61 19.46
N ILE A 267 21.66 -22.39 19.70
CA ILE A 267 21.80 -23.72 20.30
C ILE A 267 22.45 -24.65 19.28
N VAL A 268 21.92 -24.62 18.05
CA VAL A 268 22.46 -25.36 16.91
C VAL A 268 22.81 -24.37 15.80
N ASN A 269 24.08 -24.35 15.43
CA ASN A 269 24.57 -23.63 14.27
C ASN A 269 24.97 -24.61 13.18
N TYR A 270 24.44 -24.42 11.98
CA TYR A 270 24.85 -25.14 10.79
C TYR A 270 25.31 -24.14 9.75
N ALA A 271 26.51 -24.33 9.22
CA ALA A 271 26.98 -23.68 8.00
C ALA A 271 27.54 -24.70 7.01
N ARG A 272 27.36 -24.46 5.71
CA ARG A 272 28.08 -25.23 4.68
C ARG A 272 29.57 -24.91 4.73
N ARG A 273 29.89 -23.60 4.71
CA ARG A 273 31.24 -23.04 4.78
C ARG A 273 31.25 -21.84 5.72
N ILE A 274 32.34 -21.68 6.47
CA ILE A 274 32.70 -20.41 7.11
C ILE A 274 33.86 -19.84 6.30
N GLU A 275 33.77 -18.59 5.88
CA GLU A 275 34.86 -17.90 5.15
C GLU A 275 35.72 -17.08 6.10
N LYS A 276 35.08 -16.24 6.93
CA LYS A 276 35.72 -15.52 8.04
C LYS A 276 34.69 -15.35 9.14
N GLY A 277 34.85 -16.02 10.28
CA GLY A 277 33.83 -15.94 11.32
C GLY A 277 33.91 -17.04 12.36
N ILE A 278 32.94 -17.01 13.28
CA ILE A 278 32.82 -18.00 14.35
C ILE A 278 31.36 -18.34 14.59
N GLN A 279 31.08 -19.60 14.85
CA GLN A 279 29.83 -20.07 15.41
C GLN A 279 30.01 -20.26 16.91
N LEU A 280 29.01 -19.84 17.70
CA LEU A 280 28.95 -20.04 19.14
C LEU A 280 27.64 -20.74 19.48
N GLY A 281 27.72 -21.89 20.14
CA GLY A 281 26.55 -22.71 20.43
C GLY A 281 26.85 -24.06 21.04
N LEU A 282 25.81 -24.78 21.48
CA LEU A 282 25.98 -26.13 22.02
C LEU A 282 26.44 -27.12 20.94
N VAL A 283 25.90 -26.99 19.72
CA VAL A 283 26.25 -27.82 18.57
C VAL A 283 26.58 -26.94 17.37
N ASN A 284 27.83 -26.96 16.91
CA ASN A 284 28.29 -26.15 15.79
C ASN A 284 28.80 -27.02 14.65
N ILE A 285 28.09 -26.98 13.51
CA ILE A 285 28.29 -27.85 12.36
C ILE A 285 28.82 -27.03 11.18
N VAL A 286 29.99 -27.38 10.68
CA VAL A 286 30.60 -26.82 9.47
C VAL A 286 30.89 -27.96 8.50
N ARG A 287 30.08 -28.07 7.44
CA ARG A 287 30.09 -29.26 6.56
C ARG A 287 31.42 -29.48 5.84
N GLU A 288 32.06 -28.40 5.42
CA GLU A 288 33.31 -28.46 4.67
C GLU A 288 34.58 -28.57 5.52
N ASN A 289 34.47 -28.62 6.86
CA ASN A 289 35.64 -28.85 7.70
C ASN A 289 36.19 -30.28 7.54
N LYS A 290 37.46 -30.44 7.92
CA LYS A 290 38.15 -31.74 7.98
C LYS A 290 37.35 -32.74 8.83
N PRO A 291 37.37 -34.05 8.49
CA PRO A 291 36.78 -35.07 9.36
C PRO A 291 37.27 -34.92 10.81
N GLY A 292 36.35 -34.96 11.78
CA GLY A 292 36.63 -34.68 13.20
C GLY A 292 36.44 -33.22 13.64
N LEU A 293 36.53 -32.24 12.71
CA LEU A 293 36.31 -30.81 12.99
C LEU A 293 34.96 -30.29 12.44
N ARG A 294 34.14 -31.20 11.91
CA ARG A 294 32.83 -30.87 11.33
C ARG A 294 31.79 -30.51 12.38
N VAL A 295 31.85 -31.13 13.56
CA VAL A 295 30.91 -30.90 14.65
C VAL A 295 31.71 -30.63 15.91
N LEU A 296 31.57 -29.43 16.46
CA LEU A 296 32.30 -29.03 17.67
C LEU A 296 31.34 -28.41 18.70
N PRO A 297 31.54 -28.71 19.99
CA PRO A 297 30.80 -28.05 21.06
C PRO A 297 31.35 -26.64 21.29
N LEU A 298 30.52 -25.76 21.86
CA LEU A 298 30.83 -24.38 22.25
C LEU A 298 31.15 -23.43 21.09
N PHE A 299 32.06 -23.79 20.18
CA PHE A 299 32.39 -22.98 19.01
C PHE A 299 32.83 -23.81 17.78
N ASN A 300 32.75 -23.21 16.59
CA ASN A 300 33.36 -23.75 15.36
C ASN A 300 33.74 -22.60 14.40
N THR A 301 34.82 -22.76 13.63
CA THR A 301 35.35 -21.77 12.66
C THR A 301 35.96 -22.49 11.44
N ASP A 302 36.55 -21.75 10.50
CA ASP A 302 37.31 -22.33 9.40
C ASP A 302 38.71 -22.71 9.88
N PHE A 303 39.10 -23.97 9.65
CA PHE A 303 40.40 -24.55 10.05
C PHE A 303 41.24 -24.98 8.84
N ARG A 304 41.00 -24.36 7.69
CA ARG A 304 41.71 -24.62 6.43
C ARG A 304 43.00 -23.82 6.33
#